data_AF-A0A6L9XZB3-F1
#
_entry.id   AF-A0A6L9XZB3-F1
#
_cell.length_a   1.000
_cell.length_b   1.000
_cell.length_c   1.000
_cell.angle_alpha   90.00
_cell.angle_beta   90.00
_cell.angle_gamma   90.00
#
_symmetry.space_group_name_H-M   'P 1'
#
loop_
_entity.id
_entity.type
_entity.pdbx_description
1 polymer ?
#
loop_
_entity_poly.entity_id
_entity_poly.type
_entity_poly.pdbx_seq_one_letter_code
_entity_poly.pdbx_strand_id
1 'polypeptide(L)'
;MKGTGERERSSRRAFVGGALAVVLLTSGVAVTAALASGVAAPTVEPKETSSPGNVVSTGAPAWATSLPAPEVVPNISAEEAASLTSKPWSLISLDGDKLRVVYAVGDSCATAKGFAVAYTTTSVTLSALSQIDATHGGCFAVLTVAAATVMLPEPLKGRALVHGAVDPRSADPEIGN
;
A
#
# COMPACT_ATOMS: atom_id res chain seq x y z
N MET A 1 -35.20 -19.34 -31.64
CA MET A 1 -36.06 -18.15 -31.49
C MET A 1 -35.15 -16.95 -31.23
N LYS A 2 -35.26 -15.95 -32.10
CA LYS A 2 -34.51 -14.68 -32.10
C LYS A 2 -35.01 -13.77 -30.97
N GLY A 3 -34.10 -13.07 -30.31
CA GLY A 3 -34.42 -12.06 -29.30
C GLY A 3 -33.30 -11.04 -29.15
N THR A 4 -33.08 -10.24 -30.19
CA THR A 4 -32.25 -9.02 -30.18
C THR A 4 -32.95 -7.93 -29.40
N GLY A 5 -32.29 -7.36 -28.40
CA GLY A 5 -32.78 -6.25 -27.59
C GLY A 5 -31.72 -5.16 -27.41
N GLU A 6 -31.52 -4.36 -28.46
CA GLU A 6 -30.90 -3.04 -28.38
C GLU A 6 -31.70 -2.13 -27.44
N ARG A 7 -31.03 -1.50 -26.47
CA ARG A 7 -31.48 -0.23 -25.91
C ARG A 7 -30.30 0.70 -25.71
N GLU A 8 -30.05 1.46 -26.75
CA GLU A 8 -29.42 2.76 -26.74
C GLU A 8 -30.24 3.73 -25.88
N ARG A 9 -29.63 4.37 -24.87
CA ARG A 9 -30.13 5.63 -24.29
C ARG A 9 -28.99 6.61 -24.08
N SER A 10 -28.92 7.50 -25.06
CA SER A 10 -28.37 8.85 -25.05
C SER A 10 -29.02 9.74 -23.96
N SER A 11 -28.18 10.47 -23.21
CA SER A 11 -28.44 11.80 -22.61
C SER A 11 -27.14 12.26 -21.94
N ARG A 12 -26.30 13.12 -22.55
CA ARG A 12 -26.43 14.57 -22.80
C ARG A 12 -26.84 15.40 -21.57
N ARG A 13 -25.98 16.40 -21.28
CA ARG A 13 -26.14 17.64 -20.48
C ARG A 13 -25.76 17.48 -19.00
N ALA A 14 -25.12 18.43 -18.30
CA ALA A 14 -24.85 19.84 -18.59
C ALA A 14 -23.60 20.32 -17.82
N PHE A 15 -22.90 21.29 -18.41
CA PHE A 15 -22.00 22.23 -17.75
C PHE A 15 -22.79 23.12 -16.77
N VAL A 16 -22.33 23.24 -15.53
CA VAL A 16 -22.51 24.40 -14.63
C VAL A 16 -21.27 24.36 -13.72
N GLY A 17 -20.28 25.27 -13.80
CA GLY A 17 -20.40 26.72 -13.90
C GLY A 17 -20.60 27.31 -12.50
N GLY A 18 -19.70 27.05 -11.55
CA GLY A 18 -19.79 27.49 -10.16
C GLY A 18 -18.59 28.36 -9.75
N ALA A 19 -18.88 29.61 -9.42
CA ALA A 19 -17.95 30.73 -9.22
C ALA A 19 -16.81 30.50 -8.21
N LEU A 20 -15.61 30.93 -8.60
CA LEU A 20 -14.51 31.27 -7.70
C LEU A 20 -14.92 32.49 -6.85
N ALA A 21 -15.09 32.31 -5.55
CA ALA A 21 -15.16 33.40 -4.59
C ALA A 21 -13.77 33.57 -3.95
N VAL A 22 -13.02 34.56 -4.41
CA VAL A 22 -11.75 35.00 -3.78
C VAL A 22 -12.11 35.87 -2.59
N VAL A 23 -12.05 35.32 -1.38
CA VAL A 23 -12.17 36.10 -0.13
C VAL A 23 -10.78 36.55 0.30
N LEU A 24 -10.47 37.81 0.01
CA LEU A 24 -9.32 38.53 0.55
C LEU A 24 -9.61 38.88 2.02
N LEU A 25 -9.11 38.07 2.95
CA LEU A 25 -9.04 38.42 4.36
C LEU A 25 -7.67 39.04 4.66
N THR A 26 -7.64 40.37 4.56
CA THR A 26 -6.64 41.21 5.22
C THR A 26 -7.06 41.42 6.67
N SER A 27 -6.13 41.27 7.61
CA SER A 27 -5.98 42.04 8.86
C SER A 27 -5.46 41.16 10.01
N GLY A 28 -4.38 41.61 10.65
CA GLY A 28 -4.06 41.22 12.03
C GLY A 28 -2.68 40.61 12.23
N VAL A 29 -1.63 41.41 12.02
CA VAL A 29 -0.34 41.14 12.66
C VAL A 29 -0.50 41.48 14.14
N ALA A 30 -0.71 40.47 14.99
CA ALA A 30 -0.58 40.59 16.43
C ALA A 30 0.81 40.08 16.83
N VAL A 31 1.74 41.02 17.08
CA VAL A 31 3.02 40.72 17.72
C VAL A 31 2.76 40.57 19.23
N THR A 32 2.50 39.35 19.68
CA THR A 32 2.51 39.02 21.10
C THR A 32 3.88 38.45 21.45
N ALA A 33 4.71 39.28 22.09
CA ALA A 33 5.92 38.86 22.78
C ALA A 33 5.54 37.96 23.97
N ALA A 34 5.74 36.65 23.83
CA ALA A 34 5.59 35.70 24.92
C ALA A 34 6.96 35.43 25.55
N LEU A 35 7.05 35.70 26.85
CA LEU A 35 8.20 35.50 27.72
C LEU A 35 8.66 34.04 27.66
N ALA A 36 9.93 33.83 27.30
CA ALA A 36 10.61 32.56 27.34
C ALA A 36 10.76 32.08 28.80
N SER A 37 9.81 31.28 29.26
CA SER A 37 10.01 30.40 30.41
C SER A 37 10.59 29.10 29.90
N GLY A 38 11.89 28.93 30.07
CA GLY A 38 12.62 27.71 29.75
C GLY A 38 12.16 26.55 30.61
N VAL A 39 11.18 25.80 30.09
CA VAL A 39 11.00 24.39 30.44
C VAL A 39 11.74 23.63 29.36
N ALA A 40 12.85 23.00 29.72
CA ALA A 40 13.56 22.09 28.83
C ALA A 40 12.59 20.99 28.40
N ALA A 41 12.05 21.09 27.19
CA ALA A 41 11.28 20.03 26.59
C ALA A 41 12.18 18.79 26.50
N PRO A 42 11.70 17.58 26.82
CA PRO A 42 12.46 16.38 26.55
C PRO A 42 12.79 16.39 25.05
N THR A 43 14.08 16.33 24.74
CA THR A 43 14.57 16.03 23.40
C THR A 43 14.09 14.63 23.07
N VAL A 44 12.88 14.53 22.52
CA VAL A 44 12.41 13.30 21.89
C VAL A 44 13.23 13.19 20.63
N GLU A 45 14.27 12.37 20.72
CA GLU A 45 15.07 11.95 19.58
C GLU A 45 14.09 11.48 18.48
N PRO A 46 14.13 12.06 17.27
CA PRO A 46 13.28 11.61 16.19
C PRO A 46 13.61 10.14 15.94
N LYS A 47 12.74 9.25 16.39
CA LYS A 47 12.80 7.83 16.04
C LYS A 47 12.83 7.78 14.53
N GLU A 48 13.97 7.38 13.96
CA GLU A 48 14.17 7.37 12.51
C GLU A 48 13.00 6.62 11.87
N THR A 49 12.09 7.38 11.26
CA THR A 49 11.04 6.82 10.44
C THR A 49 11.77 6.22 9.25
N SER A 50 11.96 4.90 9.28
CA SER A 50 12.62 4.14 8.21
C SER A 50 12.11 4.64 6.87
N SER A 51 12.96 5.39 6.16
CA SER A 51 12.60 5.96 4.87
C SER A 51 12.23 4.80 3.95
N PRO A 52 11.11 4.85 3.21
CA PRO A 52 10.74 3.79 2.29
C PRO A 52 11.88 3.59 1.28
N GLY A 53 12.63 2.50 1.41
CA GLY A 53 13.73 2.18 0.49
C GLY A 53 13.19 1.87 -0.90
N ASN A 54 13.94 2.23 -1.93
CA ASN A 54 13.66 1.74 -3.29
C ASN A 54 13.81 0.22 -3.31
N VAL A 55 12.83 -0.48 -3.87
CA VAL A 55 12.89 -1.93 -4.03
C VAL A 55 13.82 -2.25 -5.20
N VAL A 56 15.01 -2.74 -4.89
CA VAL A 56 15.94 -3.26 -5.90
C VAL A 56 15.57 -4.71 -6.18
N SER A 57 15.47 -5.08 -7.46
CA SER A 57 15.33 -6.48 -7.85
C SER A 57 16.61 -7.23 -7.49
N THR A 58 16.55 -8.10 -6.49
CA THR A 58 17.69 -8.95 -6.08
C THR A 58 17.71 -10.30 -6.79
N GLY A 59 16.78 -10.53 -7.71
CA GLY A 59 16.47 -11.86 -8.23
C GLY A 59 15.67 -12.69 -7.21
N ALA A 60 14.99 -13.73 -7.70
CA ALA A 60 14.28 -14.66 -6.83
C ALA A 60 15.28 -15.40 -5.93
N PRO A 61 15.06 -15.49 -4.62
CA PRO A 61 15.85 -16.37 -3.79
C PRO A 61 15.64 -17.83 -4.25
N ALA A 62 16.63 -18.71 -4.08
CA ALA A 62 16.57 -20.08 -4.59
C ALA A 62 15.32 -20.85 -4.09
N TRP A 63 14.89 -20.61 -2.85
CA TRP A 63 13.69 -21.22 -2.29
C TRP A 63 12.39 -20.76 -2.97
N ALA A 64 12.36 -19.59 -3.63
CA ALA A 64 11.19 -19.13 -4.35
C ALA A 64 10.90 -19.99 -5.61
N THR A 65 11.88 -20.76 -6.09
CA THR A 65 11.70 -21.66 -7.24
C THR A 65 10.85 -22.89 -6.91
N SER A 66 10.74 -23.27 -5.63
CA SER A 66 9.87 -24.36 -5.18
C SER A 66 8.45 -23.91 -4.82
N LEU A 67 8.16 -22.61 -4.92
CA LEU A 67 6.79 -22.13 -4.73
C LEU A 67 5.90 -22.57 -5.89
N PRO A 68 4.58 -22.77 -5.64
CA PRO A 68 3.60 -22.94 -6.69
C PRO A 68 3.70 -21.83 -7.75
N ALA A 69 3.22 -22.12 -8.96
CA ALA A 69 3.17 -21.13 -10.02
C ALA A 69 2.44 -19.86 -9.53
N PRO A 70 2.99 -18.65 -9.78
CA PRO A 70 2.38 -17.42 -9.27
C PRO A 70 0.97 -17.22 -9.84
N GLU A 71 0.00 -17.02 -8.95
CA GLU A 71 -1.37 -16.67 -9.34
C GLU A 71 -1.47 -15.15 -9.60
N VAL A 72 -2.40 -14.75 -10.47
CA VAL A 72 -2.75 -13.33 -10.63
C VAL A 72 -3.67 -12.94 -9.48
N VAL A 73 -3.18 -12.07 -8.61
CA VAL A 73 -3.90 -11.65 -7.39
C VAL A 73 -4.64 -10.34 -7.66
N PRO A 74 -5.88 -10.15 -7.17
CA PRO A 74 -6.62 -8.92 -7.39
C PRO A 74 -5.95 -7.70 -6.74
N ASN A 75 -6.10 -6.56 -7.41
CA ASN A 75 -5.83 -5.26 -6.82
C ASN A 75 -7.03 -4.83 -5.97
N ILE A 76 -6.76 -4.48 -4.72
CA ILE A 76 -7.73 -4.00 -3.74
C ILE A 76 -7.89 -2.49 -3.88
N SER A 77 -9.13 -2.01 -3.68
CA SER A 77 -9.42 -0.59 -3.65
C SER A 77 -8.78 0.11 -2.44
N ALA A 78 -8.55 1.42 -2.52
CA ALA A 78 -8.02 2.20 -1.40
C ALA A 78 -8.96 2.17 -0.17
N GLU A 79 -10.28 2.10 -0.39
CA GLU A 79 -11.27 2.04 0.67
C GLU A 79 -11.20 0.71 1.44
N GLU A 80 -11.14 -0.41 0.73
CA GLU A 80 -11.00 -1.72 1.35
C GLU A 80 -9.64 -1.86 2.06
N ALA A 81 -8.58 -1.32 1.45
CA ALA A 81 -7.22 -1.32 2.01
C ALA A 81 -7.11 -0.61 3.37
N ALA A 82 -7.96 0.39 3.64
CA ALA A 82 -7.90 1.18 4.88
C ALA A 82 -8.14 0.35 6.16
N SER A 83 -8.80 -0.81 6.04
CA SER A 83 -9.09 -1.72 7.15
C SER A 83 -8.11 -2.90 7.26
N LEU A 84 -7.12 -2.98 6.37
CA LEU A 84 -6.22 -4.12 6.23
C LEU A 84 -4.80 -3.78 6.69
N THR A 85 -4.03 -4.81 7.00
CA THR A 85 -2.63 -4.68 7.42
C THR A 85 -1.71 -5.10 6.28
N SER A 86 -0.74 -4.25 5.93
CA SER A 86 0.30 -4.62 4.98
C SER A 86 1.30 -5.58 5.62
N LYS A 87 1.61 -6.64 4.89
CA LYS A 87 2.62 -7.64 5.23
C LYS A 87 3.87 -7.43 4.37
N PRO A 88 5.02 -7.98 4.79
CA PRO A 88 6.24 -7.98 3.98
C PRO A 88 6.04 -8.70 2.64
N TRP A 89 6.65 -8.15 1.60
CA TRP A 89 6.78 -8.77 0.28
C TRP A 89 8.17 -8.48 -0.30
N SER A 90 8.57 -9.25 -1.30
CA SER A 90 9.83 -9.06 -2.02
C SER A 90 9.63 -9.20 -3.52
N LEU A 91 10.29 -8.33 -4.29
CA LEU A 91 10.25 -8.36 -5.75
C LEU A 91 11.09 -9.52 -6.28
N ILE A 92 10.50 -10.35 -7.12
CA ILE A 92 11.19 -11.40 -7.88
C ILE A 92 11.65 -10.85 -9.23
N SER A 93 10.71 -10.26 -9.98
CA SER A 93 10.97 -9.70 -11.30
C SER A 93 9.95 -8.64 -11.68
N LEU A 94 10.32 -7.80 -12.64
CA LEU A 94 9.48 -6.78 -13.25
C LEU A 94 9.56 -6.94 -14.77
N ASP A 95 8.42 -7.20 -15.40
CA ASP A 95 8.29 -7.29 -16.86
C ASP A 95 7.18 -6.35 -17.33
N GLY A 96 7.56 -5.14 -17.75
CA GLY A 96 6.63 -4.11 -18.20
C GLY A 96 5.71 -3.61 -17.08
N ASP A 97 4.46 -4.04 -17.11
CA ASP A 97 3.41 -3.77 -16.11
C ASP A 97 3.18 -4.93 -15.14
N LYS A 98 3.96 -6.02 -15.26
CA LYS A 98 3.80 -7.23 -14.43
C LYS A 98 4.88 -7.28 -13.36
N LEU A 99 4.48 -7.27 -12.11
CA LEU A 99 5.36 -7.53 -10.97
C LEU A 99 5.19 -8.98 -10.52
N ARG A 100 6.28 -9.74 -10.47
CA ARG A 100 6.29 -11.02 -9.76
C ARG A 100 6.87 -10.78 -8.39
N VAL A 101 6.12 -11.17 -7.36
CA VAL A 101 6.50 -10.95 -5.96
C VAL A 101 6.37 -12.25 -5.17
N VAL A 102 7.16 -12.39 -4.12
CA VAL A 102 6.86 -13.30 -3.01
C VAL A 102 6.29 -12.47 -1.87
N TYR A 103 5.29 -13.00 -1.15
CA TYR A 103 4.68 -12.29 -0.04
C TYR A 103 4.18 -13.27 1.03
N ALA A 104 4.04 -12.76 2.25
CA ALA A 104 3.39 -13.51 3.32
C ALA A 104 1.88 -13.58 3.05
N VAL A 105 1.36 -14.78 2.77
CA VAL A 105 -0.09 -15.00 2.60
C VAL A 105 -0.83 -14.99 3.94
N GLY A 106 -0.07 -15.04 5.03
CA GLY A 106 -0.57 -14.96 6.40
C GLY A 106 -0.25 -16.22 7.19
N ASP A 107 -1.07 -16.44 8.21
CA ASP A 107 -0.98 -17.52 9.19
C ASP A 107 -2.41 -17.82 9.69
N SER A 108 -2.52 -18.56 10.80
CA SER A 108 -3.82 -18.89 11.39
C SER A 108 -4.65 -17.68 11.86
N CYS A 109 -4.08 -16.47 12.00
CA CYS A 109 -4.83 -15.23 12.26
C CYS A 109 -4.83 -14.24 11.11
N ALA A 110 -4.11 -14.49 10.02
CA ALA A 110 -4.05 -13.53 8.93
C ALA A 110 -4.45 -14.20 7.63
N THR A 111 -5.48 -13.66 6.97
CA THR A 111 -5.87 -14.09 5.63
C THR A 111 -5.45 -13.04 4.62
N ALA A 112 -4.64 -13.42 3.63
CA ALA A 112 -4.33 -12.57 2.49
C ALA A 112 -5.62 -12.12 1.77
N LYS A 113 -5.65 -10.84 1.39
CA LYS A 113 -6.74 -10.27 0.60
C LYS A 113 -6.30 -9.89 -0.81
N GLY A 114 -5.03 -9.53 -0.99
CA GLY A 114 -4.50 -9.09 -2.27
C GLY A 114 -3.53 -7.91 -2.15
N PHE A 115 -3.45 -7.09 -3.19
CA PHE A 115 -2.48 -5.99 -3.24
C PHE A 115 -3.15 -4.63 -3.41
N ALA A 116 -2.72 -3.61 -2.68
CA ALA A 116 -3.06 -2.23 -2.99
C ALA A 116 -1.88 -1.53 -3.67
N VAL A 117 -2.19 -0.75 -4.71
CA VAL A 117 -1.22 0.01 -5.49
C VAL A 117 -1.55 1.50 -5.40
N ALA A 118 -0.62 2.29 -4.88
CA ALA A 118 -0.74 3.74 -4.82
C ALA A 118 0.29 4.39 -5.73
N TYR A 119 -0.17 5.31 -6.58
CA TYR A 119 0.67 5.99 -7.58
C TYR A 119 0.97 7.41 -7.14
N THR A 120 2.23 7.80 -7.31
CA THR A 120 2.66 9.20 -7.31
C THR A 120 3.35 9.52 -8.63
N THR A 121 3.82 10.76 -8.77
CA THR A 121 4.61 11.18 -9.93
C THR A 121 5.97 10.50 -10.00
N THR A 122 6.52 10.08 -8.86
CA THR A 122 7.91 9.55 -8.76
C THR A 122 7.98 8.12 -8.24
N SER A 123 6.88 7.58 -7.71
CA SER A 123 6.84 6.26 -7.10
C SER A 123 5.54 5.50 -7.33
N VAL A 124 5.63 4.19 -7.21
CA VAL A 124 4.52 3.24 -7.11
C VAL A 124 4.72 2.50 -5.80
N THR A 125 3.77 2.66 -4.87
CA THR A 125 3.79 1.96 -3.59
C THR A 125 2.93 0.72 -3.71
N LEU A 126 3.51 -0.46 -3.43
CA LEU A 126 2.81 -1.74 -3.42
C LEU A 126 2.68 -2.23 -1.98
N SER A 127 1.46 -2.60 -1.57
CA SER A 127 1.16 -3.14 -0.24
C SER A 127 0.51 -4.51 -0.37
N ALA A 128 1.10 -5.54 0.25
CA ALA A 128 0.52 -6.89 0.31
C ALA A 128 -0.41 -6.95 1.52
N LEU A 129 -1.73 -6.95 1.30
CA LEU A 129 -2.70 -6.73 2.36
C LEU A 129 -3.29 -8.03 2.90
N SER A 130 -3.45 -8.06 4.22
CA SER A 130 -4.07 -9.15 4.97
C SER A 130 -5.10 -8.62 5.95
N GLN A 131 -6.12 -9.43 6.21
CA GLN A 131 -7.08 -9.20 7.29
C GLN A 131 -6.63 -9.99 8.51
N ILE A 132 -6.51 -9.31 9.65
CA ILE A 132 -6.24 -9.94 10.93
C ILE A 132 -7.56 -10.42 11.52
N ASP A 133 -7.63 -11.69 11.87
CA ASP A 133 -8.71 -12.30 12.61
C ASP A 133 -8.45 -12.16 14.12
N ALA A 134 -9.11 -11.17 14.72
CA ALA A 134 -9.02 -10.89 16.15
C ALA A 134 -9.76 -11.91 17.04
N THR A 135 -10.48 -12.89 16.47
CA THR A 135 -11.25 -13.86 17.25
C THR A 135 -10.38 -14.96 17.87
N HIS A 136 -9.15 -15.13 17.38
CA HIS A 136 -8.20 -16.10 17.90
C HIS A 136 -7.36 -15.45 19.03
N GLY A 137 -7.61 -15.85 20.28
CA GLY A 137 -6.99 -15.31 21.51
C GLY A 137 -5.50 -15.60 21.71
N GLY A 138 -4.74 -15.71 20.62
CA GLY A 138 -3.35 -16.13 20.57
C GLY A 138 -3.16 -17.09 19.40
N CYS A 139 -2.28 -16.75 18.46
CA CYS A 139 -2.00 -17.61 17.32
C CYS A 139 -0.57 -18.10 17.34
N PHE A 140 -0.44 -19.38 17.04
CA PHE A 140 0.82 -19.93 16.56
C PHE A 140 0.94 -19.52 15.09
N ALA A 141 1.77 -18.50 14.83
CA ALA A 141 2.02 -18.00 13.50
C ALA A 141 2.97 -18.96 12.76
N VAL A 142 2.41 -19.82 11.91
CA VAL A 142 3.21 -20.50 10.87
C VAL A 142 3.20 -19.61 9.66
N LEU A 143 4.33 -18.94 9.41
CA LEU A 143 4.47 -18.05 8.27
C LEU A 143 4.31 -18.84 6.97
N THR A 144 3.22 -18.57 6.25
CA THR A 144 3.02 -19.11 4.92
C THR A 144 3.40 -18.05 3.89
N VAL A 145 4.17 -18.47 2.88
CA VAL A 145 4.63 -17.61 1.78
C VAL A 145 4.08 -18.11 0.45
N ALA A 146 3.76 -17.18 -0.45
CA ALA A 146 3.30 -17.48 -1.79
C ALA A 146 3.96 -16.56 -2.82
N ALA A 147 3.91 -16.97 -4.09
CA ALA A 147 4.29 -16.12 -5.21
C ALA A 147 3.02 -15.56 -5.88
N ALA A 148 3.05 -14.30 -6.27
CA ALA A 148 1.97 -13.64 -6.98
C ALA A 148 2.47 -12.85 -8.18
N THR A 149 1.60 -12.71 -9.18
CA THR A 149 1.73 -11.72 -10.25
C THR A 149 0.77 -10.57 -9.98
N VAL A 150 1.32 -9.37 -9.78
CA VAL A 150 0.55 -8.13 -9.65
C VAL A 150 0.58 -7.39 -10.97
N MET A 151 -0.60 -7.13 -11.53
CA MET A 151 -0.77 -6.34 -12.74
C MET A 151 -0.90 -4.86 -12.36
N LEU A 152 0.07 -4.05 -12.78
CA LEU A 152 -0.01 -2.60 -12.64
C LEU A 152 -0.91 -2.02 -13.76
N PRO A 153 -1.82 -1.10 -13.44
CA PRO A 153 -2.54 -0.33 -14.47
C PRO A 153 -1.64 0.33 -15.52
N GLU A 154 -0.41 0.69 -15.14
CA GLU A 154 0.61 1.23 -16.05
C GLU A 154 2.01 0.74 -15.67
N PRO A 155 2.93 0.60 -16.64
CA PRO A 155 4.35 0.34 -16.35
C PRO A 155 4.98 1.40 -15.43
N LEU A 156 6.07 1.04 -14.74
CA LEU A 156 6.73 1.97 -13.81
C LEU A 156 7.25 3.23 -14.50
N LYS A 157 7.72 3.16 -15.75
CA LYS A 157 8.20 4.30 -16.55
C LYS A 157 9.22 5.19 -15.80
N GLY A 158 10.14 4.58 -15.06
CA GLY A 158 11.16 5.29 -14.28
C GLY A 158 10.73 5.70 -12.86
N ARG A 159 9.47 5.46 -12.47
CA ARG A 159 9.01 5.59 -11.07
C ARG A 159 9.68 4.51 -10.21
N ALA A 160 10.03 4.88 -8.98
CA ALA A 160 10.51 3.93 -7.98
C ALA A 160 9.39 2.97 -7.57
N LEU A 161 9.68 1.68 -7.45
CA LEU A 161 8.79 0.74 -6.75
C LEU A 161 9.16 0.76 -5.26
N VAL A 162 8.16 0.98 -4.41
CA VAL A 162 8.34 1.20 -2.97
C VAL A 162 7.44 0.26 -2.19
N HIS A 163 7.93 -0.22 -1.05
CA HIS A 163 7.15 -1.04 -0.13
C HIS A 163 6.16 -0.18 0.66
N GLY A 164 4.90 -0.60 0.75
CA GLY A 164 3.92 -0.02 1.68
C GLY A 164 4.36 -0.18 3.14
N ALA A 165 3.89 0.70 4.02
CA ALA A 165 4.24 0.62 5.44
C ALA A 165 3.77 -0.72 6.02
N VAL A 166 4.68 -1.51 6.57
CA VAL A 166 4.39 -2.75 7.30
C VAL A 166 4.36 -2.48 8.80
N ASP A 167 3.56 -3.24 9.54
CA ASP A 167 3.63 -3.21 11.00
C ASP A 167 5.05 -3.65 11.42
N PRO A 168 5.81 -2.84 12.19
CA PRO A 168 7.15 -3.22 12.63
C PRO A 168 7.17 -4.54 13.41
N ARG A 169 6.07 -4.92 14.08
CA ARG A 169 5.93 -6.23 14.75
C ARG A 169 5.96 -7.41 13.78
N SER A 170 5.65 -7.18 12.50
CA SER A 170 5.71 -8.18 11.44
C SER A 170 7.04 -8.21 10.69
N ALA A 171 7.93 -7.25 10.96
CA ALA A 171 9.24 -7.14 10.33
C ALA A 171 10.36 -7.82 11.13
N ASP A 172 10.06 -8.36 12.32
CA ASP A 172 11.02 -9.06 13.16
C ASP A 172 10.92 -10.57 12.91
N PRO A 173 11.83 -11.17 12.12
CA PRO A 173 11.99 -12.60 12.10
C PRO A 173 12.74 -13.00 13.37
N GLU A 174 12.09 -12.93 14.54
CA GLU A 174 12.53 -13.79 15.64
C GLU A 174 12.25 -15.23 15.21
N ILE A 175 13.21 -15.77 14.44
CA ILE A 175 13.42 -17.18 14.19
C ILE A 175 13.65 -17.78 15.57
N GLY A 176 12.58 -18.31 16.16
CA GLY A 176 12.69 -19.17 17.33
C GLY A 176 13.60 -20.34 17.00
N ASN A 177 14.78 -20.36 17.64
CA ASN A 177 15.58 -21.57 17.87
C ASN A 177 14.92 -22.41 18.95
#